data_AF-A0A3N5I1W9-F1
#
_entry.id   AF-A0A3N5I1W9-F1
#
_cell.length_a   1.000
_cell.length_b   1.000
_cell.length_c   1.000
_cell.angle_alpha   90.00
_cell.angle_beta   90.00
_cell.angle_gamma   90.00
#
_symmetry.space_group_name_H-M   'P 1'
#
loop_
_entity.id
_entity.type
_entity.pdbx_description
1 polymer ?
#
loop_
_entity_poly.entity_id
_entity_poly.type
_entity_poly.pdbx_seq_one_letter_code
_entity_poly.pdbx_strand_id
1 'polypeptide(L)' 'PGVRIPIYAPDMIQKTTPDFVLILPWNIKDEVMQQMACVREWGGQFVVPIPEVKIYP' A
#
# COMPACT_ATOMS: atom_id res chain seq x y z
N PRO A 1 5.69 5.05 -15.55
CA PRO A 1 6.31 4.73 -16.87
C PRO A 1 7.83 4.50 -16.71
N GLY A 2 8.37 3.42 -17.29
CA GLY A 2 9.79 3.03 -17.20
C GLY A 2 10.03 1.61 -16.65
N VAL A 3 9.26 1.17 -15.65
CA VAL A 3 9.38 -0.14 -14.97
C VAL A 3 8.26 -1.15 -15.30
N ARG A 4 7.30 -0.76 -16.15
CA ARG A 4 6.18 -1.62 -16.61
C ARG A 4 5.40 -2.30 -15.47
N ILE A 5 5.25 -1.62 -14.32
CA ILE A 5 4.41 -2.12 -13.22
C ILE A 5 2.95 -2.16 -13.70
N PRO A 6 2.27 -3.33 -13.60
CA PRO A 6 0.86 -3.44 -13.98
C PRO A 6 -0.01 -2.58 -13.05
N ILE A 7 -0.98 -1.90 -13.65
CA ILE A 7 -1.95 -1.07 -12.91
C ILE A 7 -3.21 -1.89 -12.76
N TYR A 8 -3.63 -2.08 -11.52
CA TYR A 8 -4.82 -2.84 -11.16
C TYR A 8 -5.83 -1.97 -10.41
N ALA A 9 -7.08 -2.42 -10.37
CA ALA A 9 -8.09 -1.87 -9.47
C ALA A 9 -7.79 -2.24 -8.01
N PRO A 10 -8.27 -1.47 -7.01
CA PRO A 10 -8.06 -1.72 -5.59
C PRO A 10 -8.39 -3.14 -5.11
N ASP A 11 -9.44 -3.75 -5.66
CA ASP A 11 -9.89 -5.10 -5.29
C ASP A 11 -8.82 -6.18 -5.48
N MET A 12 -7.80 -5.93 -6.30
CA MET A 12 -6.68 -6.86 -6.47
C MET A 12 -5.88 -7.07 -5.18
N ILE A 13 -5.84 -6.08 -4.28
CA ILE A 13 -5.11 -6.18 -3.01
C ILE A 13 -5.63 -7.35 -2.17
N GLN A 14 -6.96 -7.53 -2.10
CA GLN A 14 -7.57 -8.65 -1.37
C GLN A 14 -7.30 -10.01 -2.04
N LYS A 15 -7.13 -10.04 -3.36
CA LYS A 15 -6.85 -11.27 -4.11
C LYS A 15 -5.40 -11.72 -3.98
N THR A 16 -4.48 -10.77 -3.85
CA THR A 16 -3.04 -11.05 -3.76
C THR A 16 -2.52 -11.08 -2.33
N THR A 17 -3.29 -10.56 -1.36
CA THR A 17 -2.97 -10.52 0.09
C THR A 17 -1.49 -10.21 0.35
N PRO A 18 -0.99 -9.05 -0.08
CA PRO A 18 0.43 -8.75 0.02
C PRO A 18 0.86 -8.55 1.47
N ASP A 19 2.10 -8.94 1.79
CA ASP A 19 2.72 -8.64 3.09
C ASP A 19 2.98 -7.13 3.26
N PHE A 20 3.32 -6.45 2.16
CA PHE A 20 3.62 -5.02 2.16
C PHE A 20 2.92 -4.27 1.02
N VAL A 21 2.35 -3.12 1.35
CA VAL A 21 1.77 -2.16 0.41
C VAL A 21 2.59 -0.87 0.41
N LEU A 22 3.33 -0.63 -0.67
CA LEU A 22 4.15 0.58 -0.82
C LEU A 22 3.29 1.78 -1.24
N ILE A 23 3.24 2.79 -0.39
CA ILE A 23 2.56 4.06 -0.66
C ILE A 23 3.56 5.01 -1.32
N LEU A 24 3.50 5.11 -2.65
CA LEU A 24 4.27 6.09 -3.42
C LEU A 24 3.82 7.55 -3.17
N PRO A 25 2.51 7.88 -3.18
CA PRO A 25 2.05 9.23 -2.89
C PRO A 25 1.96 9.45 -1.38
N TRP A 26 3.13 9.61 -0.74
CA TRP A 26 3.26 9.78 0.71
C TRP A 26 2.45 10.97 1.28
N ASN A 27 2.15 11.99 0.48
CA ASN A 27 1.34 13.15 0.87
C ASN A 27 -0.07 12.79 1.31
N ILE A 28 -0.65 11.70 0.79
CA ILE A 28 -2.02 11.24 1.08
C ILE A 28 -2.03 9.89 1.80
N LYS A 29 -0.93 9.53 2.46
CA LYS A 29 -0.77 8.21 3.10
C LYS A 29 -1.93 7.85 4.04
N ASP A 30 -2.43 8.83 4.80
CA ASP A 30 -3.46 8.59 5.82
C ASP A 30 -4.81 8.25 5.17
N GLU A 31 -5.15 8.91 4.06
CA GLU A 31 -6.34 8.61 3.26
C GLU A 31 -6.23 7.23 2.60
N VAL A 32 -5.05 6.90 2.03
CA VAL A 32 -4.80 5.58 1.42
C VAL A 32 -4.93 4.46 2.45
N MET A 33 -4.34 4.64 3.63
CA MET A 33 -4.43 3.66 4.72
C MET A 33 -5.88 3.49 5.22
N GLN A 34 -6.67 4.57 5.23
CA GLN A 34 -8.08 4.50 5.57
C GLN A 34 -8.90 3.75 4.52
N GLN A 35 -8.70 4.04 3.24
CA GLN A 35 -9.41 3.37 2.14
C GLN A 35 -9.02 1.89 2.00
N MET A 36 -7.76 1.55 2.32
CA MET A 36 -7.22 0.19 2.23
C MET A 36 -7.15 -0.50 3.60
N ALA A 37 -7.98 -0.11 4.58
CA ALA A 37 -7.93 -0.63 5.95
C ALA A 37 -8.05 -2.17 6.03
N CYS A 38 -8.66 -2.81 5.02
CA CYS A 38 -8.75 -4.27 4.91
C CYS A 38 -7.37 -4.96 4.92
N VAL A 39 -6.29 -4.28 4.52
CA VAL A 39 -4.92 -4.82 4.54
C VAL A 39 -4.49 -5.35 5.90
N ARG A 40 -5.03 -4.76 6.97
CA ARG A 40 -4.78 -5.18 8.34
C ARG A 40 -5.41 -6.53 8.69
N GLU A 41 -6.49 -6.91 8.01
CA GLU A 41 -7.25 -8.11 8.33
C GLU A 41 -6.42 -9.39 8.15
N TRP A 42 -5.49 -9.39 7.18
CA TRP A 42 -4.55 -10.49 6.97
C TRP A 42 -3.13 -10.19 7.49
N GLY A 43 -2.94 -9.07 8.21
CA GLY A 43 -1.65 -8.68 8.78
C GLY A 43 -0.67 -8.04 7.81
N GLY A 44 -1.14 -7.57 6.64
CA GLY A 44 -0.32 -6.77 5.73
C GLY A 44 0.06 -5.41 6.33
N GLN A 45 1.16 -4.83 5.85
CA GLN A 45 1.72 -3.59 6.38
C GLN A 45 1.87 -2.54 5.28
N PHE A 46 1.73 -1.27 5.62
CA PHE A 46 1.97 -0.16 4.70
C PHE A 46 3.40 0.35 4.82
N VAL A 47 4.05 0.64 3.69
CA VAL A 47 5.40 1.17 3.64
C VAL A 47 5.37 2.56 3.02
N VAL A 48 5.96 3.54 3.71
CA VAL A 48 6.18 4.89 3.19
C VAL A 48 7.69 5.09 3.05
N PRO A 49 8.22 5.31 1.83
CA PRO A 49 9.67 5.26 1.60
C PRO A 49 10.41 6.54 1.96
N ILE A 50 9.71 7.66 2.16
CA ILE A 50 10.31 8.99 2.40
C ILE A 50 9.61 9.76 3.51
N PRO A 51 10.30 10.65 4.25
CA PRO A 51 11.74 10.97 4.16
C PRO A 51 12.66 9.85 4.68
N GLU A 52 12.14 8.97 5.52
CA GLU A 52 12.77 7.72 5.97
C GLU A 52 11.76 6.59 5.78
N VAL A 53 12.25 5.36 5.59
CA VAL A 53 11.37 4.19 5.45
C VAL A 53 10.63 3.97 6.76
N LYS A 54 9.30 4.08 6.70
CA LYS A 54 8.40 3.81 7.82
C LYS A 54 7.43 2.72 7.45
N ILE A 55 7.22 1.79 8.39
CA ILE A 55 6.28 0.69 8.28
C ILE A 55 5.13 0.97 9.23
N TYR A 56 3.91 0.85 8.73
CA TYR A 56 2.69 1.02 9.48
C TYR A 56 1.86 -0.26 9.42
N PRO A 57 1.17 -0.62 10.52
CA PRO A 57 0.09 -1.60 10.43
C PRO A 57 -1.07 -0.99 9.62
#